data_AF-A0A6L7TRE4-F1
#
_entry.id   AF-A0A6L7TRE4-F1
#
_cell.length_a   1.000
_cell.length_b   1.000
_cell.length_c   1.000
_cell.angle_alpha   90.00
_cell.angle_beta   90.00
_cell.angle_gamma   90.00
#
_symmetry.space_group_name_H-M   'P 1'
#
loop_
_entity.id
_entity.type
_entity.pdbx_description
1 polymer ?
#
loop_
_entity_poly.entity_id
_entity_poly.type
_entity_poly.pdbx_seq_one_letter_code
_entity_poly.pdbx_strand_id
1 'polypeptide(L)'
;MSRRQQCVYHIELEEFPPDFPERLDAFRQAAGLSCRGLARLLKVNARTVFRWNAGAAPGSGHLVSLFSLAAGMGLLHLLLPEVGEPEGTID
;
A
#
# COMPACT_ATOMS: atom_id res chain seq x y z
N MET A 1 17.67 -32.53 14.31
CA MET A 1 16.60 -32.24 13.32
C MET A 1 15.75 -31.10 13.88
N SER A 2 15.98 -29.86 13.46
CA SER A 2 15.32 -28.68 14.03
C SER A 2 14.07 -28.32 13.23
N ARG A 3 12.90 -28.36 13.87
CA ARG A 3 11.61 -27.99 13.30
C ARG A 3 11.64 -26.51 12.96
N ARG A 4 11.62 -26.18 11.65
CA ARG A 4 11.33 -24.83 11.19
C ARG A 4 9.89 -24.52 11.60
N GLN A 5 9.75 -23.73 12.65
CA GLN A 5 8.48 -23.20 13.10
C GLN A 5 7.92 -22.37 11.93
N GLN A 6 6.94 -22.93 11.22
CA GLN A 6 6.18 -22.20 10.23
C GLN A 6 5.33 -21.19 10.99
N CYS A 7 5.71 -19.92 10.94
CA CYS A 7 4.80 -18.83 11.23
C CYS A 7 3.70 -18.89 10.17
N VAL A 8 2.58 -19.54 10.49
CA VAL A 8 1.37 -19.48 9.67
C VAL A 8 0.77 -18.11 9.95
N TYR A 9 1.04 -17.14 9.08
CA TYR A 9 0.23 -15.94 9.00
C TYR A 9 -1.14 -16.38 8.52
N HIS A 10 -2.08 -16.57 9.45
CA HIS A 10 -3.50 -16.70 9.13
C HIS A 10 -3.99 -15.30 8.76
N ILE A 11 -3.67 -14.86 7.54
CA ILE A 11 -4.27 -13.65 6.97
C ILE A 11 -5.58 -14.15 6.38
N GLU A 12 -6.68 -13.91 7.10
CA GLU A 12 -7.99 -13.80 6.49
C GLU A 12 -7.79 -12.85 5.30
N LEU A 13 -7.81 -13.39 4.08
CA LEU A 13 -7.62 -12.66 2.82
C LEU A 13 -8.87 -11.81 2.58
N GLU A 14 -9.15 -10.90 3.50
CA GLU A 14 -10.04 -9.80 3.24
C GLU A 14 -9.43 -8.99 2.11
N GLU A 15 -10.31 -8.60 1.19
CA GLU A 15 -9.99 -7.98 -0.09
C GLU A 15 -9.01 -6.82 0.09
N PHE A 16 -8.21 -6.54 -0.96
CA PHE A 16 -7.25 -5.45 -0.93
C PHE A 16 -7.94 -4.14 -0.45
N PRO A 17 -7.35 -3.38 0.51
CA PRO A 17 -8.09 -2.35 1.23
C PRO A 17 -8.82 -1.39 0.29
N PRO A 18 -10.14 -1.21 0.44
CA PRO A 18 -10.93 -0.44 -0.52
C PRO A 18 -10.57 1.05 -0.54
N ASP A 19 -9.97 1.55 0.55
CA ASP A 19 -9.50 2.92 0.72
C ASP A 19 -8.07 3.16 0.18
N PHE A 20 -7.44 2.14 -0.40
CA PHE A 20 -6.10 2.28 -0.98
C PHE A 20 -6.01 3.34 -2.08
N PRO A 21 -6.98 3.50 -3.01
CA PRO A 21 -6.93 4.55 -4.03
C PRO A 21 -6.84 5.95 -3.44
N GLU A 22 -7.60 6.23 -2.39
CA GLU A 22 -7.63 7.50 -1.66
C GLU A 22 -6.29 7.75 -0.98
N ARG A 23 -5.75 6.74 -0.29
CA ARG A 23 -4.40 6.77 0.30
C ARG A 23 -3.31 7.02 -0.74
N LEU A 24 -3.40 6.34 -1.89
CA LEU A 24 -2.44 6.51 -2.98
C LEU A 24 -2.50 7.94 -3.55
N ASP A 25 -3.69 8.51 -3.70
CA ASP A 25 -3.81 9.88 -4.18
C ASP A 25 -3.35 10.91 -3.15
N ALA A 26 -3.66 10.72 -1.86
CA ALA A 26 -3.13 11.54 -0.77
C ALA A 26 -1.59 11.54 -0.75
N PHE A 27 -0.97 10.36 -0.83
CA PHE A 27 0.48 10.23 -0.97
C PHE A 27 1.02 11.00 -2.18
N ARG A 28 0.39 10.85 -3.34
CA ARG A 28 0.81 11.55 -4.57
C ARG A 28 0.75 13.06 -4.42
N GLN A 29 -0.33 13.58 -3.85
CA GLN A 29 -0.51 15.01 -3.63
C GLN A 29 0.52 15.56 -2.64
N ALA A 30 0.73 14.86 -1.51
CA ALA A 30 1.75 15.23 -0.52
C ALA A 30 3.17 15.21 -1.09
N ALA A 31 3.47 14.27 -2.00
CA ALA A 31 4.75 14.18 -2.71
C ALA A 31 4.88 15.16 -3.89
N GLY A 32 3.84 15.94 -4.22
CA GLY A 32 3.83 16.84 -5.37
C GLY A 32 3.89 16.12 -6.73
N LEU A 33 3.41 14.87 -6.81
CA LEU A 33 3.55 14.00 -7.98
C LEU A 33 2.27 13.92 -8.83
N SER A 34 2.38 14.19 -10.12
CA SER A 34 1.37 13.77 -11.11
C SER A 34 1.38 12.24 -11.32
N CYS A 35 0.32 11.65 -11.89
CA CYS A 35 0.27 10.19 -12.11
C CYS A 35 1.44 9.72 -12.98
N ARG A 36 1.81 10.55 -13.97
CA ARG A 36 2.98 10.33 -14.81
C ARG A 36 4.29 10.47 -14.02
N GLY A 37 4.36 11.41 -13.08
CA GLY A 37 5.50 11.57 -12.18
C GLY A 37 5.74 10.33 -11.33
N LEU A 38 4.70 9.85 -10.65
CA LEU A 38 4.77 8.61 -9.86
C LEU A 38 5.15 7.41 -10.73
N ALA A 39 4.53 7.27 -11.90
CA ALA A 39 4.82 6.17 -12.82
C ALA A 39 6.30 6.14 -13.26
N ARG A 40 6.90 7.30 -13.52
CA ARG A 40 8.33 7.41 -13.86
C ARG A 40 9.22 6.96 -12.71
N LEU A 41 8.92 7.38 -11.47
CA LEU A 41 9.69 6.98 -10.29
C LEU A 41 9.61 5.46 -10.05
N LEU A 42 8.43 4.88 -10.25
CA LEU A 42 8.20 3.44 -10.10
C LEU A 42 8.58 2.62 -11.35
N LYS A 43 9.03 3.27 -12.43
CA LYS A 43 9.35 2.64 -13.73
C LYS A 43 8.19 1.80 -14.30
N VAL A 44 6.95 2.27 -14.14
CA VAL A 44 5.74 1.63 -14.69
C VAL A 44 5.05 2.54 -15.71
N ASN A 45 4.09 2.00 -16.45
CA ASN A 45 3.24 2.79 -17.33
C ASN A 45 2.30 3.69 -16.50
N ALA A 46 2.05 4.94 -16.93
CA ALA A 46 1.10 5.83 -16.27
C ALA A 46 -0.33 5.25 -16.18
N ARG A 47 -0.72 4.41 -17.16
CA ARG A 47 -2.00 3.66 -17.13
C ARG A 47 -2.07 2.68 -15.95
N THR A 48 -0.94 2.13 -15.53
CA THR A 48 -0.87 1.25 -14.35
C THR A 48 -1.23 2.02 -13.09
N VAL A 49 -0.65 3.21 -12.89
CA VAL A 49 -0.98 4.09 -11.75
C VAL A 49 -2.43 4.56 -11.81
N PHE A 50 -2.94 4.89 -13.00
CA PHE A 50 -4.35 5.26 -13.16
C PHE A 50 -5.30 4.14 -12.74
N ARG A 51 -4.98 2.88 -13.06
CA ARG A 51 -5.77 1.73 -12.61
C ARG A 51 -5.76 1.56 -11.10
N TRP A 52 -4.62 1.82 -10.45
CA TRP A 52 -4.54 1.77 -8.98
C TRP A 52 -5.40 2.84 -8.32
N ASN A 53 -5.36 4.08 -8.83
CA ASN A 53 -6.27 5.15 -8.39
C ASN A 53 -7.75 4.86 -8.71
N ALA A 54 -8.04 3.89 -9.57
CA ALA A 54 -9.40 3.43 -9.89
C ALA A 54 -9.80 2.16 -9.13
N GLY A 55 -9.03 1.74 -8.11
CA GLY A 55 -9.37 0.58 -7.27
C GLY A 55 -8.68 -0.73 -7.64
N ALA A 56 -7.85 -0.78 -8.68
CA ALA A 56 -7.13 -1.99 -9.00
C ALA A 56 -5.98 -2.22 -7.99
N ALA A 57 -5.94 -3.41 -7.38
CA ALA A 57 -4.84 -3.79 -6.50
C ALA A 57 -3.49 -3.80 -7.27
N PRO A 58 -2.43 -3.16 -6.75
CA PRO A 58 -1.09 -3.33 -7.28
C PRO A 58 -0.56 -4.73 -6.98
N GLY A 59 0.20 -5.30 -7.93
CA GLY A 59 0.96 -6.52 -7.66
C GLY A 59 2.00 -6.31 -6.55
N SER A 60 2.39 -7.38 -5.86
CA SER A 60 3.29 -7.34 -4.69
C SER A 60 4.61 -6.59 -4.95
N GLY A 61 5.27 -6.80 -6.09
CA GLY A 61 6.51 -6.07 -6.43
C GLY A 61 6.30 -4.57 -6.60
N HIS A 62 5.13 -4.15 -7.09
CA HIS A 62 4.78 -2.73 -7.18
C HIS A 62 4.44 -2.14 -5.81
N LEU A 63 3.77 -2.89 -4.92
CA LEU A 63 3.54 -2.47 -3.54
C LEU A 63 4.85 -2.22 -2.80
N VAL A 64 5.81 -3.14 -2.90
CA VAL A 64 7.13 -2.98 -2.29
C VAL A 64 7.83 -1.73 -2.82
N SER A 65 7.79 -1.52 -4.14
CA SER A 65 8.39 -0.33 -4.76
C SER A 65 7.73 0.97 -4.29
N LEU A 66 6.40 0.97 -4.20
CA LEU A 66 5.61 2.10 -3.72
C LEU A 66 5.90 2.43 -2.26
N PHE A 67 5.89 1.43 -1.37
CA PHE A 67 6.19 1.61 0.05
C PHE A 67 7.64 2.02 0.27
N SER A 68 8.58 1.46 -0.50
CA SER A 68 9.99 1.86 -0.43
C SER A 68 10.17 3.34 -0.83
N LEU A 69 9.49 3.76 -1.91
CA LEU A 69 9.49 5.16 -2.35
C LEU A 69 8.89 6.08 -1.29
N ALA A 70 7.72 5.72 -0.74
CA ALA A 70 7.05 6.51 0.28
C ALA A 70 7.86 6.61 1.59
N ALA A 71 8.51 5.51 2.00
CA ALA A 71 9.41 5.51 3.15
C ALA A 71 10.62 6.44 2.93
N GLY A 72 11.24 6.41 1.73
CA GLY A 72 12.33 7.32 1.38
C GLY A 72 11.94 8.80 1.35
N MET A 73 10.64 9.09 1.22
CA MET A 73 10.07 10.44 1.29
C MET A 73 9.53 10.82 2.68
N GLY A 74 9.54 9.90 3.64
CA GLY A 74 8.91 10.12 4.96
C GLY A 74 7.36 10.14 4.92
N LEU A 75 6.75 9.65 3.84
CA LEU A 75 5.31 9.68 3.59
C LEU A 75 4.65 8.30 3.68
N LEU A 76 5.35 7.29 4.22
CA LEU A 76 4.83 5.92 4.32
C LEU A 76 3.49 5.85 5.06
N HIS A 77 3.31 6.69 6.09
CA HIS A 77 2.09 6.75 6.89
C HIS A 77 0.82 7.02 6.06
N LEU A 78 0.93 7.68 4.91
CA LEU A 78 -0.21 7.95 4.01
C LEU A 78 -0.69 6.71 3.25
N LEU A 79 0.13 5.66 3.14
CA LEU A 79 -0.19 4.45 2.40
C LEU A 79 -0.61 3.27 3.27
N LEU A 80 -0.33 3.35 4.57
CA LEU A 80 -0.71 2.31 5.53
C LEU A 80 -2.18 2.48 5.92
N PRO A 81 -2.90 1.37 6.16
CA PRO A 81 -4.23 1.46 6.74
C PRO A 81 -4.17 2.03 8.15
N GLU A 82 -5.15 2.88 8.48
CA GLU A 82 -5.44 3.23 9.86
C GLU A 82 -5.78 1.93 10.58
N VAL A 83 -4.95 1.54 11.55
CA VAL A 83 -5.27 0.39 12.40
C VAL A 83 -6.45 0.83 13.24
N GLY A 84 -7.65 0.33 12.90
CA GLY A 84 -8.83 0.53 13.74
C GLY A 84 -8.49 0.10 15.16
N GLU A 85 -8.78 0.97 16.12
CA GLU A 85 -8.64 0.69 17.56
C GLU A 85 -9.21 -0.70 17.87
N PRO A 86 -8.53 -1.53 18.70
CA PRO A 86 -9.09 -2.81 19.08
C PRO A 86 -10.38 -2.55 19.87
N GLU A 87 -11.55 -2.74 19.22
CA GLU A 87 -12.83 -2.87 19.91
C GLU A 87 -12.76 -4.13 20.77
N GLY A 88 -12.26 -3.96 21.98
CA GLY A 88 -12.02 -5.00 22.97
C GLY A 88 -12.16 -4.42 24.37
N THR A 89 -13.26 -3.71 24.62
CA THR A 89 -13.79 -3.59 25.99
C THR A 89 -14.26 -4.98 26.41
N ILE A 90 -13.39 -5.71 27.11
CA ILE A 90 -13.78 -6.87 27.90
C ILE A 90 -14.47 -6.32 29.15
N ASP A 91 -15.78 -6.51 29.24
CA ASP A 91 -16.57 -6.39 30.48
C ASP A 91 -16.38 -7.66 31.33
#